data_AF-A0A2V6PU11-F1
#
_entry.id   AF-A0A2V6PU11-F1
#
_cell.length_a   1.000
_cell.length_b   1.000
_cell.length_c   1.000
_cell.angle_alpha   90.00
_cell.angle_beta   90.00
_cell.angle_gamma   90.00
#
_symmetry.space_group_name_H-M   'P 1'
#
loop_
_entity.id
_entity.type
_entity.pdbx_description
1 polymer ?
#
loop_
_entity_poly.entity_id
_entity_poly.type
_entity_poly.pdbx_seq_one_letter_code
_entity_poly.pdbx_strand_id
1 'polypeptide(L)' 'MSEELDVLKMVTGRLDAAGIPYMVTGSMALNYYAVPRMTRDVDVVAELGIADVNRVAELFGIRSRGARASTSSRRPSW' A
#
# COMPACT_ATOMS: atom_id res chain seq x y z
N MET A 1 -15.71 -18.41 2.96
CA MET A 1 -15.24 -17.03 2.73
C MET A 1 -14.70 -16.97 1.32
N SER A 2 -14.96 -15.90 0.56
CA SER A 2 -14.40 -15.75 -0.79
C SER A 2 -12.94 -15.28 -0.69
N GLU A 3 -12.09 -15.70 -1.63
CA GLU A 3 -10.64 -15.40 -1.62
C GLU A 3 -10.36 -13.88 -1.56
N GLU A 4 -11.22 -13.07 -2.17
CA GLU A 4 -11.12 -11.61 -2.19
C GLU A 4 -11.32 -11.00 -0.79
N LEU A 5 -12.19 -11.58 0.03
CA LEU A 5 -12.40 -11.13 1.41
C LEU A 5 -11.19 -11.45 2.28
N ASP A 6 -10.51 -12.57 2.04
CA ASP A 6 -9.28 -12.91 2.75
C ASP A 6 -8.15 -11.95 2.37
N VAL A 7 -8.02 -11.60 1.08
CA VAL A 7 -7.07 -10.59 0.60
C VAL A 7 -7.40 -9.21 1.20
N LEU A 8 -8.66 -8.79 1.17
CA LEU A 8 -9.08 -7.51 1.76
C LEU A 8 -8.72 -7.43 3.25
N LYS A 9 -9.03 -8.48 4.03
CA LYS A 9 -8.66 -8.56 5.45
C LYS A 9 -7.14 -8.50 5.67
N MET A 10 -6.38 -9.18 4.83
CA MET A 10 -4.92 -9.17 4.90
C MET A 10 -4.35 -7.77 4.63
N VAL A 11 -4.84 -7.09 3.59
CA VAL A 11 -4.38 -5.73 3.22
C VAL A 11 -4.76 -4.72 4.31
N THR A 12 -6.03 -4.70 4.71
CA THR A 12 -6.55 -3.78 5.73
C THR A 12 -5.87 -3.98 7.08
N GLY A 13 -5.69 -5.23 7.51
CA GLY A 13 -4.98 -5.55 8.75
C GLY A 13 -3.51 -5.11 8.75
N ARG A 14 -2.82 -5.15 7.60
CA ARG A 14 -1.46 -4.61 7.48
C ARG A 14 -1.42 -3.09 7.58
N LEU A 15 -2.38 -2.40 6.98
CA LEU A 15 -2.49 -0.94 7.04
C LEU A 15 -2.87 -0.46 8.46
N ASP A 16 -3.81 -1.15 9.12
CA ASP A 16 -4.20 -0.89 10.51
C ASP A 16 -2.98 -1.03 11.45
N ALA A 17 -2.24 -2.14 11.34
CA ALA A 17 -1.05 -2.38 12.15
C ALA A 17 0.07 -1.34 11.92
N ALA A 18 0.09 -0.73 10.72
CA ALA A 18 1.03 0.32 10.36
C ALA A 18 0.55 1.73 10.70
N GLY A 19 -0.69 1.89 11.18
CA GLY A 19 -1.31 3.19 11.46
C GLY A 19 -1.53 4.04 10.22
N ILE A 20 -1.68 3.42 9.04
CA ILE A 20 -1.86 4.13 7.77
C ILE A 20 -3.36 4.31 7.52
N PRO A 21 -3.88 5.55 7.44
CA PRO A 21 -5.28 5.77 7.12
C PRO A 21 -5.62 5.25 5.72
N TYR A 22 -6.73 4.55 5.59
CA TYR A 22 -7.22 4.05 4.31
C TYR A 22 -8.75 4.03 4.24
N MET A 23 -9.24 3.90 3.01
CA MET A 23 -10.66 3.68 2.70
C MET A 23 -10.77 2.51 1.71
N VAL A 24 -11.68 1.58 1.99
CA VAL A 24 -12.07 0.53 1.03
C VAL A 24 -12.95 1.15 -0.04
N THR A 25 -12.68 0.87 -1.31
CA THR A 25 -13.40 1.46 -2.45
C THR A 25 -13.74 0.38 -3.49
N GLY A 26 -14.17 0.80 -4.69
CA GLY A 26 -14.41 -0.10 -5.83
C GLY A 26 -15.66 -0.95 -5.69
N SER A 27 -15.69 -2.06 -6.44
CA SER A 27 -16.84 -2.97 -6.54
C SER A 27 -17.16 -3.65 -5.20
N MET A 28 -16.17 -3.84 -4.32
CA MET A 28 -16.38 -4.37 -2.97
C MET A 28 -17.16 -3.42 -2.06
N ALA A 29 -17.01 -2.10 -2.23
CA ALA A 29 -17.87 -1.12 -1.57
C ALA A 29 -19.28 -1.05 -2.21
N LEU A 30 -19.37 -1.26 -3.53
CA LEU A 30 -20.63 -1.29 -4.27
C LEU A 30 -21.42 -2.60 -4.12
N ASN A 31 -20.82 -3.68 -3.64
CA ASN A 31 -21.56 -4.91 -3.27
C ASN A 31 -22.62 -4.63 -2.18
N TYR A 32 -22.52 -3.51 -1.46
CA TYR A 32 -23.55 -3.06 -0.53
C TYR A 32 -24.74 -2.36 -1.23
N TYR A 33 -24.57 -1.85 -2.46
CA TYR A 33 -25.54 -0.96 -3.14
C TYR A 33 -25.95 -1.38 -4.57
N ALA A 34 -25.35 -2.41 -5.17
CA ALA A 34 -25.60 -2.79 -6.58
C ALA A 34 -25.46 -4.31 -6.87
N VAL A 35 -25.91 -4.73 -8.06
CA VAL A 35 -25.84 -6.12 -8.54
C VAL A 35 -24.37 -6.56 -8.72
N PRO A 36 -23.94 -7.71 -8.16
CA PRO A 36 -22.55 -8.13 -8.20
C PRO A 36 -22.03 -8.35 -9.63
N ARG A 37 -20.99 -7.63 -10.01
CA ARG A 37 -20.11 -7.99 -11.13
C ARG A 37 -18.89 -8.65 -10.51
N MET A 38 -18.61 -9.91 -10.85
CA MET A 38 -17.39 -10.59 -10.43
C MET A 38 -16.17 -9.88 -11.02
N THR A 39 -15.63 -8.91 -10.28
CA THR A 39 -14.23 -8.49 -10.43
C THR A 39 -13.47 -9.12 -9.26
N ARG A 40 -12.34 -9.79 -9.56
CA ARG A 40 -11.50 -10.51 -8.57
C ARG A 40 -10.45 -9.60 -7.94
N ASP A 41 -10.72 -8.29 -7.93
CA ASP A 41 -9.83 -7.24 -7.45
C ASP A 41 -10.35 -6.64 -6.14
N VAL A 42 -9.43 -5.99 -5.43
CA VAL A 42 -9.70 -5.23 -4.20
C VAL A 42 -9.08 -3.86 -4.37
N ASP A 43 -9.91 -2.83 -4.28
CA ASP A 43 -9.46 -1.45 -4.37
C ASP A 43 -9.43 -0.79 -2.99
N VAL A 44 -8.31 -0.14 -2.66
CA VAL A 44 -8.15 0.68 -1.46
C VAL A 44 -7.48 2.00 -1.81
N VAL A 45 -7.89 3.07 -1.14
CA VAL A 45 -7.21 4.36 -1.15
C VAL A 45 -6.48 4.50 0.19
N ALA A 46 -5.19 4.78 0.17
CA ALA A 46 -4.39 5.01 1.38
C ALA A 46 -3.84 6.44 1.39
N GLU A 47 -3.85 7.07 2.55
CA GLU A 47 -3.22 8.37 2.78
C GLU A 47 -1.75 8.15 3.15
N LEU A 48 -0.82 8.61 2.31
CA LEU A 48 0.61 8.37 2.49
C LEU A 48 1.40 9.67 2.45
N GLY A 49 2.24 9.88 3.47
CA GLY A 49 3.31 10.87 3.45
C GLY A 49 4.62 10.28 2.93
N ILE A 50 5.62 11.14 2.71
CA ILE A 50 6.98 10.72 2.32
C ILE A 50 7.59 9.74 3.34
N ALA A 51 7.28 9.94 4.63
CA ALA A 51 7.75 9.07 5.71
C ALA A 51 7.19 7.64 5.64
N ASP A 52 6.07 7.43 4.96
CA ASP A 52 5.38 6.13 4.89
C ASP A 52 5.87 5.25 3.74
N VAL A 53 6.64 5.81 2.79
CA VAL A 53 7.10 5.11 1.59
C VAL A 53 7.83 3.81 1.91
N ASN A 54 8.78 3.85 2.85
CA ASN A 54 9.53 2.65 3.23
C ASN A 54 8.63 1.65 3.97
N ARG A 55 7.76 2.14 4.86
CA ARG A 55 6.83 1.31 5.64
C ARG A 55 5.89 0.55 4.72
N VAL A 56 5.26 1.22 3.75
CA VAL A 56 4.39 0.57 2.76
C VAL A 56 5.14 -0.44 1.90
N ALA A 57 6.34 -0.11 1.45
CA ALA A 57 7.14 -1.05 0.66
C ALA A 57 7.46 -2.33 1.45
N GLU A 58 7.86 -2.19 2.72
CA GLU A 58 8.14 -3.30 3.63
C GLU A 58 6.91 -4.16 3.92
N LEU A 59 5.74 -3.55 4.14
CA LEU A 59 4.48 -4.27 4.41
C LEU A 59 4.11 -5.27 3.29
N PHE A 60 4.53 -5.02 2.05
CA PHE A 60 4.22 -5.86 0.90
C PHE A 60 5.46 -6.52 0.28
N GLY A 61 6.59 -6.55 1.00
CA GLY A 61 7.80 -7.24 0.56
C GLY A 61 8.47 -6.60 -0.67
N ILE A 62 8.13 -5.36 -0.99
CA ILE A 62 8.77 -4.61 -2.05
C ILE A 62 10.08 -4.08 -1.49
N ARG A 63 11.21 -4.55 -2.04
CA ARG A 63 12.51 -3.96 -1.71
C ARG A 63 12.51 -2.52 -2.24
N SER A 64 12.34 -1.55 -1.34
CA SER A 64 12.56 -0.15 -1.67
C SER A 64 14.02 -0.03 -2.14
N ARG A 65 14.22 0.34 -3.41
CA ARG A 65 15.54 0.74 -3.88
C ARG A 65 15.86 2.02 -3.13
N GLY A 66 16.59 1.89 -2.02
CA GLY A 66 16.97 2.98 -1.15
C GLY A 66 17.43 4.18 -1.99
N ALA A 67 16.88 5.35 -1.67
CA ALA A 67 17.31 6.60 -2.25
C ALA A 67 18.84 6.61 -2.28
N ARG A 68 19.41 6.65 -3.48
CA ARG A 68 20.85 6.66 -3.69
C ARG A 68 21.39 7.80 -2.84
N ALA A 69 22.05 7.47 -1.72
CA ALA A 69 22.71 8.45 -0.89
C ALA A 69 23.58 9.28 -1.83
N SER A 70 23.30 10.58 -1.90
CA SER A 70 24.11 11.49 -2.69
C SER A 70 25.48 11.51 -2.03
N THR A 71 26.39 10.68 -2.53
CA THR A 71 27.80 10.74 -2.17
C THR A 71 28.28 12.12 -2.58
N SER A 72 28.33 13.03 -1.61
CA SER A 72 29.03 14.30 -1.70
C SER A 72 30.43 14.00 -2.20
N SER A 73 30.73 14.42 -3.43
CA SER A 73 32.06 14.30 -4.00
C SER A 73 32.96 15.29 -3.27
N ARG A 74 33.75 14.79 -2.32
CA ARG A 74 34.94 15.51 -1.88
C ARG A 74 35.88 15.58 -3.08
N ARG A 75 35.92 16.73 -3.74
CA ARG A 75 36.95 17.07 -4.72
C ARG A 75 38.33 17.03 -4.03
N PRO A 76 39.35 16.35 -4.57
CA PRO A 76 40.70 16.48 -4.07
C PRO A 76 41.20 17.88 -4.45
N SER A 77 41.68 18.64 -3.47
CA SER A 77 42.50 19.82 -3.70
C SER A 77 43.91 19.36 -4.07
N TRP A 78 44.29 19.60 -5.32
CA TRP A 78 45.67 19.82 -5.72
C TRP A 78 45.79 21.29 -6.10
#